data_AF-A0A9Y1ZAC1-F1
#
_entry.id   AF-A0A9Y1ZAC1-F1
#
_cell.length_a   1.000
_cell.length_b   1.000
_cell.length_c   1.000
_cell.angle_alpha   90.00
_cell.angle_beta   90.00
_cell.angle_gamma   90.00
#
_symmetry.space_group_name_H-M   'P 1'
#
loop_
_entity.id
_entity.type
_entity.pdbx_description
1 polymer ?
#
loop_
_entity_poly.entity_id
_entity_poly.type
_entity_poly.pdbx_seq_one_letter_code
_entity_poly.pdbx_strand_id
1 'polypeptide(L)'
;MTEKTYTLTGERISPRRTRIDADDAEFVIGEDASPVEYLLGSMLACLNATATKVASEMDLEVDDLTATVEGDIDYAAFLGKDEDARAGFGDLQITLDVAADADEETLEEWLAAVETRCPVNDTVQGETAVDVELA
;
A
#
# COMPACT_ATOMS: atom_id res chain seq x y z
N MET A 1 23.15 -6.02 -0.44
CA MET A 1 22.34 -6.59 -1.54
C MET A 1 21.07 -5.76 -1.56
N THR A 2 20.81 -5.05 -2.65
CA THR A 2 19.73 -4.03 -2.74
C THR A 2 18.47 -4.59 -3.41
N GLU A 3 18.54 -5.81 -3.93
CA GLU A 3 17.45 -6.47 -4.65
C GLU A 3 16.98 -7.69 -3.87
N LYS A 4 15.66 -7.89 -3.81
CA LYS A 4 15.00 -9.05 -3.22
C LYS A 4 13.90 -9.50 -4.17
N THR A 5 13.86 -10.80 -4.46
CA THR A 5 12.72 -11.44 -5.15
C THR A 5 11.74 -11.92 -4.09
N TYR A 6 10.45 -11.66 -4.31
CA TYR A 6 9.36 -12.16 -3.46
C TYR A 6 8.64 -13.29 -4.20
N THR A 7 8.36 -14.40 -3.52
CA THR A 7 7.55 -15.49 -4.06
C THR A 7 6.54 -15.91 -3.01
N LEU A 8 5.26 -15.85 -3.37
CA LEU A 8 4.15 -16.17 -2.47
C LEU A 8 3.21 -17.14 -3.19
N THR A 9 2.58 -18.04 -2.43
CA THR A 9 1.53 -18.92 -2.94
C THR A 9 0.21 -18.62 -2.24
N GLY A 10 -0.88 -18.54 -3.01
CA GLY A 10 -2.23 -18.33 -2.49
C GLY A 10 -3.12 -19.55 -2.71
N GLU A 11 -3.62 -20.15 -1.63
CA GLU A 11 -4.58 -21.26 -1.68
C GLU A 11 -5.97 -20.83 -1.23
N ARG A 12 -6.97 -21.13 -2.05
CA ARG A 12 -8.37 -20.81 -1.74
C ARG A 12 -8.88 -21.64 -0.56
N ILE A 13 -9.27 -20.97 0.52
CA ILE A 13 -10.00 -21.59 1.64
C ILE A 13 -11.52 -21.53 1.35
N SER A 14 -12.01 -20.38 0.89
CA SER A 14 -13.42 -20.13 0.59
C SER A 14 -13.57 -19.07 -0.52
N PRO A 15 -14.78 -18.76 -1.03
CA PRO A 15 -14.95 -17.72 -2.05
C PRO A 15 -14.38 -16.34 -1.67
N ARG A 16 -14.21 -16.04 -0.38
CA ARG A 16 -13.72 -14.75 0.11
C ARG A 16 -12.44 -14.84 0.93
N ARG A 17 -11.88 -16.04 1.14
CA ARG A 17 -10.73 -16.27 2.03
C ARG A 17 -9.64 -17.05 1.33
N THR A 18 -8.42 -16.55 1.43
CA THR A 18 -7.24 -17.14 0.80
C THR A 18 -6.13 -17.26 1.84
N ARG A 19 -5.57 -18.47 1.98
CA ARG A 19 -4.33 -18.70 2.74
C ARG A 19 -3.17 -18.24 1.88
N ILE A 20 -2.27 -17.44 2.44
CA ILE A 20 -1.07 -16.96 1.80
C ILE A 20 0.13 -17.57 2.53
N ASP A 21 0.96 -18.31 1.78
CA ASP A 21 2.29 -18.77 2.22
C ASP A 21 3.33 -17.80 1.65
N ALA A 22 4.10 -17.16 2.53
CA ALA A 22 5.05 -16.12 2.21
C ALA A 22 6.37 -16.33 2.94
N ASP A 23 7.42 -16.79 2.25
CA ASP A 23 8.77 -17.04 2.77
C ASP A 23 8.84 -17.60 4.22
N ASP A 24 8.80 -16.72 5.22
CA ASP A 24 8.94 -17.01 6.65
C ASP A 24 7.60 -16.95 7.44
N ALA A 25 6.45 -16.75 6.79
CA ALA A 25 5.15 -16.55 7.43
C ALA A 25 3.96 -17.12 6.63
N GLU A 26 2.90 -17.52 7.35
CA GLU A 26 1.59 -17.84 6.77
C GLU A 26 0.54 -16.89 7.35
N PHE A 27 -0.36 -16.39 6.51
CA PHE A 27 -1.50 -15.56 6.94
C PHE A 27 -2.72 -15.74 6.02
N VAL A 28 -3.88 -15.21 6.44
CA VAL A 28 -5.14 -15.31 5.68
C VAL A 28 -5.65 -13.93 5.31
N ILE A 29 -5.88 -13.69 4.02
CA ILE A 29 -6.59 -12.50 3.54
C ILE A 29 -8.08 -12.83 3.40
N GLY A 30 -8.95 -11.91 3.84
CA GLY A 30 -10.41 -12.07 3.81
C GLY A 30 -11.02 -12.65 5.09
N GLU A 31 -10.22 -12.89 6.13
CA GLU A 31 -10.73 -13.23 7.47
C GLU A 31 -11.09 -11.97 8.26
N ASP A 32 -10.10 -11.16 8.59
CA ASP A 32 -10.28 -9.94 9.41
C ASP A 32 -10.62 -8.72 8.56
N ALA A 33 -10.04 -8.64 7.36
CA ALA A 33 -10.25 -7.57 6.40
C ALA A 33 -10.27 -8.12 4.97
N SER A 34 -10.92 -7.39 4.07
CA SER A 34 -11.01 -7.71 2.65
C SER A 34 -9.67 -7.52 1.92
N PRO A 35 -9.44 -8.16 0.76
CA PRO A 35 -8.23 -7.96 -0.02
C PRO A 35 -7.94 -6.48 -0.37
N VAL A 36 -8.99 -5.70 -0.57
CA VAL A 36 -8.90 -4.26 -0.86
C VAL A 36 -8.40 -3.50 0.36
N GLU A 37 -8.93 -3.79 1.55
CA GLU A 37 -8.44 -3.20 2.81
C GLU A 37 -7.00 -3.61 3.12
N TYR A 38 -6.60 -4.85 2.81
CA TYR A 38 -5.20 -5.28 2.94
C TYR A 38 -4.27 -4.51 1.99
N LEU A 39 -4.71 -4.22 0.75
CA LEU A 39 -3.95 -3.38 -0.18
C LEU A 39 -3.74 -1.97 0.40
N LEU A 40 -4.81 -1.31 0.85
CA LEU A 40 -4.74 0.02 1.47
C LEU A 40 -3.91 0.01 2.76
N GLY A 41 -4.07 -1.01 3.61
CA GLY A 41 -3.27 -1.20 4.81
C GLY A 41 -1.78 -1.37 4.49
N SER A 42 -1.45 -2.06 3.39
CA SER A 42 -0.06 -2.19 2.93
C SER A 42 0.54 -0.86 2.49
N MET A 43 -0.25 0.03 1.87
CA MET A 43 0.18 1.39 1.52
C MET A 43 0.51 2.20 2.78
N LEU A 44 -0.41 2.22 3.76
CA LEU A 44 -0.19 2.94 5.02
C LEU A 44 1.03 2.40 5.78
N ALA A 45 1.18 1.08 5.88
CA ALA A 45 2.31 0.45 6.55
C ALA A 45 3.64 0.76 5.84
N CYS A 46 3.65 0.78 4.51
CA CYS A 46 4.84 1.09 3.73
C CYS A 46 5.22 2.58 3.85
N LEU A 47 4.25 3.48 3.83
CA LEU A 47 4.47 4.91 4.09
C LEU A 47 5.02 5.13 5.48
N ASN A 48 4.47 4.49 6.52
CA ASN A 48 5.00 4.60 7.88
C ASN A 48 6.47 4.15 7.97
N ALA A 49 6.81 3.00 7.38
CA ALA A 49 8.19 2.51 7.37
C ALA A 49 9.14 3.45 6.62
N THR A 50 8.69 3.98 5.48
CA THR A 50 9.46 4.93 4.66
C THR A 50 9.63 6.27 5.39
N ALA A 51 8.55 6.81 5.95
CA ALA A 51 8.49 8.01 6.77
C ALA A 51 9.48 7.98 7.92
N THR A 52 9.46 6.90 8.70
CA THR A 52 10.39 6.67 9.80
C THR A 52 11.85 6.62 9.31
N LYS A 53 12.08 5.93 8.19
CA LYS A 53 13.42 5.78 7.61
C LYS A 53 13.98 7.11 7.10
N VAL A 54 13.19 7.89 6.40
CA VAL A 54 13.57 9.20 5.85
C VAL A 54 13.77 10.20 6.99
N ALA A 55 12.88 10.23 7.98
CA ALA A 55 13.03 11.10 9.16
C ALA A 55 14.38 10.86 9.86
N SER A 56 14.73 9.58 10.10
CA SER A 56 16.01 9.21 10.68
C SER A 56 17.23 9.62 9.84
N GLU A 57 17.10 9.70 8.51
CA GLU A 57 18.21 10.13 7.63
C GLU A 57 18.37 11.66 7.59
N MET A 58 17.30 12.39 7.93
CA MET A 58 17.27 13.85 8.01
C MET A 58 17.51 14.39 9.43
N ASP A 59 17.82 13.50 10.39
CA ASP A 59 17.88 13.83 11.82
C ASP A 59 16.61 14.54 12.34
N LEU A 60 15.44 14.19 11.76
CA LEU A 60 14.12 14.71 12.12
C LEU A 60 13.48 13.83 13.22
N GLU A 61 13.12 14.44 14.35
CA GLU A 61 12.38 13.77 15.42
C GLU A 61 10.87 13.84 15.13
N VAL A 62 10.27 12.68 14.83
CA VAL A 62 8.82 12.52 14.66
C VAL A 62 8.26 11.82 15.89
N ASP A 63 7.44 12.53 16.66
CA ASP A 63 6.83 12.05 17.90
C ASP A 63 5.60 11.16 17.63
N ASP A 64 4.78 11.55 16.65
CA ASP A 64 3.56 10.85 16.27
C ASP A 64 3.34 10.95 14.75
N LEU A 65 2.84 9.86 14.17
CA LEU A 65 2.51 9.75 12.76
C LEU A 65 1.25 8.91 12.63
N THR A 66 0.16 9.54 12.20
CA THR A 66 -1.07 8.85 11.82
C THR A 66 -1.31 9.03 10.33
N ALA A 67 -1.57 7.92 9.63
CA ALA A 67 -1.82 7.92 8.19
C ALA A 67 -3.23 7.40 7.91
N THR A 68 -4.01 8.16 7.14
CA THR A 68 -5.36 7.79 6.71
C THR A 68 -5.40 7.69 5.19
N VAL A 69 -6.06 6.67 4.64
CA VAL A 69 -6.28 6.52 3.20
C VAL A 69 -7.77 6.38 2.91
N GLU A 70 -8.23 7.13 1.92
CA GLU A 70 -9.61 7.13 1.43
C GLU A 70 -9.60 6.88 -0.09
N GLY A 71 -10.62 6.18 -0.57
CA GLY A 71 -10.85 6.00 -2.00
C GLY A 71 -12.03 5.09 -2.28
N ASP A 72 -12.58 5.25 -3.48
CA ASP A 72 -13.80 4.58 -3.90
C ASP A 72 -13.54 3.57 -5.02
N ILE A 73 -14.27 2.46 -4.99
CA ILE A 73 -14.31 1.46 -6.06
C ILE A 73 -15.73 1.39 -6.61
N ASP A 74 -15.86 1.61 -7.93
CA ASP A 74 -17.06 1.19 -8.66
C ASP A 74 -16.94 -0.29 -9.05
N TYR A 75 -17.74 -1.13 -8.39
CA TYR A 75 -17.76 -2.57 -8.68
C TYR A 75 -18.49 -2.93 -9.99
N ALA A 76 -18.94 -1.98 -10.81
CA ALA A 76 -19.62 -2.25 -12.08
C ALA A 76 -18.80 -3.20 -12.99
N ALA A 77 -17.51 -2.94 -13.17
CA ALA A 77 -16.63 -3.79 -13.97
C ALA A 77 -16.40 -5.16 -13.34
N PHE A 78 -16.16 -5.21 -12.02
CA PHE A 78 -16.04 -6.48 -11.28
C PHE A 78 -17.30 -7.35 -11.40
N LEU A 79 -18.48 -6.73 -11.45
CA LEU A 79 -19.77 -7.40 -11.59
C LEU A 79 -20.17 -7.66 -13.06
N GLY A 80 -19.33 -7.29 -14.04
CA GLY A 80 -19.61 -7.46 -15.48
C GLY A 80 -20.76 -6.61 -16.01
N LYS A 81 -21.03 -5.45 -15.38
CA LYS A 81 -22.11 -4.54 -15.78
C LYS A 81 -21.64 -3.42 -16.72
N ASP A 82 -20.37 -3.04 -16.62
CA ASP A 82 -19.74 -2.01 -17.43
C ASP A 82 -18.29 -2.44 -17.69
N GLU A 83 -17.98 -2.78 -18.94
CA GLU A 83 -16.64 -3.27 -19.34
C GLU A 83 -15.66 -2.12 -19.61
N ASP A 84 -16.15 -0.88 -19.73
CA ASP A 84 -15.33 0.32 -19.92
C ASP A 84 -14.92 0.96 -18.57
N ALA A 85 -15.58 0.58 -17.48
CA ALA A 85 -15.26 1.04 -16.12
C ALA A 85 -13.98 0.39 -15.55
N ARG A 86 -13.26 1.14 -14.70
CA ARG A 86 -12.11 0.61 -13.95
C ARG A 86 -12.60 -0.31 -12.83
N ALA A 87 -12.03 -1.51 -12.72
CA ALA A 87 -12.40 -2.47 -11.67
C ALA A 87 -11.75 -2.19 -10.29
N GLY A 88 -10.66 -1.42 -10.27
CA GLY A 88 -9.97 -0.98 -9.05
C GLY A 88 -10.37 0.44 -8.63
N PHE A 89 -9.61 1.02 -7.71
CA PHE A 89 -9.81 2.40 -7.24
C PHE A 89 -9.72 3.41 -8.39
N GLY A 90 -10.64 4.38 -8.44
CA GLY A 90 -10.52 5.52 -9.35
C GLY A 90 -9.37 6.43 -8.94
N ASP A 91 -9.41 6.83 -7.67
CA ASP A 91 -8.47 7.71 -6.99
C ASP A 91 -8.28 7.24 -5.55
N LEU A 92 -7.12 7.62 -4.98
CA LEU A 92 -6.76 7.37 -3.60
C LEU A 92 -6.19 8.66 -3.02
N GLN A 93 -6.68 9.03 -1.84
CA GLN A 93 -6.18 10.17 -1.09
C GLN A 93 -5.58 9.70 0.23
N ILE A 94 -4.33 10.08 0.47
CA ILE A 94 -3.64 9.78 1.73
C ILE A 94 -3.39 11.08 2.48
N THR A 95 -3.71 11.09 3.76
CA THR A 95 -3.42 12.21 4.67
C THR A 95 -2.51 11.70 5.78
N LEU A 96 -1.41 12.42 6.02
CA LEU A 96 -0.49 12.18 7.13
C LEU A 96 -0.66 13.28 8.17
N ASP A 97 -1.10 12.92 9.36
CA ASP A 97 -1.09 13.76 10.56
C ASP A 97 0.22 13.49 11.31
N VAL A 98 1.10 14.50 11.39
CA VAL A 98 2.46 14.36 11.92
C VAL A 98 2.71 15.36 13.04
N ALA A 99 3.24 14.87 14.16
CA ALA A 99 3.81 15.70 15.21
C ALA A 99 5.34 15.57 15.18
N ALA A 100 6.04 16.66 14.93
CA ALA A 100 7.50 16.70 14.83
C ALA A 100 8.04 18.10 15.20
N ASP A 101 9.27 18.15 15.72
CA ASP A 101 9.98 19.41 16.02
C ASP A 101 10.79 19.87 14.80
N ALA A 102 10.10 20.41 13.80
CA ALA A 102 10.71 20.98 12.60
C ALA A 102 9.85 22.10 12.00
N ASP A 103 10.50 22.94 11.20
CA ASP A 103 9.80 23.95 10.39
C ASP A 103 9.08 23.31 9.19
N GLU A 104 8.16 24.09 8.61
CA GLU A 104 7.30 23.66 7.50
C GLU A 104 8.12 23.24 6.25
N GLU A 105 9.22 23.94 5.95
CA GLU A 105 10.07 23.62 4.80
C GLU A 105 10.74 22.26 4.97
N THR A 106 11.28 21.98 6.16
CA THR A 106 11.86 20.67 6.49
C THR A 106 10.82 19.54 6.41
N LEU A 107 9.58 19.78 6.87
CA LEU A 107 8.50 18.80 6.79
C LEU A 107 8.04 18.54 5.35
N GLU A 108 7.99 19.57 4.51
CA GLU A 108 7.69 19.42 3.08
C GLU A 108 8.77 18.62 2.35
N GLU A 109 10.05 18.89 2.61
CA GLU A 109 11.16 18.12 2.04
C GLU A 109 11.11 16.65 2.46
N TRP A 110 10.83 16.40 3.75
CA TRP A 110 10.65 15.06 4.28
C TRP A 110 9.49 14.34 3.58
N LEU A 111 8.32 14.98 3.48
CA LEU A 111 7.13 14.40 2.85
C LEU A 111 7.40 14.04 1.38
N ALA A 112 8.03 14.93 0.62
CA ALA A 112 8.38 14.68 -0.78
C ALA A 112 9.33 13.48 -0.94
N ALA A 113 10.31 13.36 -0.03
CA ALA A 113 11.22 12.21 -0.01
C ALA A 113 10.51 10.90 0.37
N VAL A 114 9.53 10.94 1.29
CA VAL A 114 8.71 9.79 1.66
C VAL A 114 7.85 9.32 0.49
N GLU A 115 7.16 10.24 -0.18
CA GLU A 115 6.29 9.95 -1.31
C GLU A 115 7.06 9.25 -2.44
N THR A 116 8.24 9.78 -2.77
CA THR A 116 9.10 9.30 -3.87
C THR A 116 9.75 7.95 -3.57
N ARG A 117 9.98 7.61 -2.30
CA ARG A 117 10.78 6.43 -1.91
C ARG A 117 9.95 5.23 -1.48
N CYS A 118 8.64 5.40 -1.28
CA CYS A 118 7.74 4.34 -0.83
C CYS A 118 7.46 3.34 -1.96
N PRO A 119 7.95 2.08 -1.90
CA PRO A 119 7.81 1.13 -3.01
C PRO A 119 6.36 0.77 -3.33
N VAL A 120 5.49 0.70 -2.31
CA VAL A 120 4.07 0.39 -2.52
C VAL A 120 3.35 1.57 -3.18
N ASN A 121 3.67 2.79 -2.77
CA ASN A 121 3.09 3.99 -3.39
C ASN A 121 3.52 4.11 -4.86
N ASP A 122 4.80 3.90 -5.16
CA ASP A 122 5.33 3.81 -6.53
C ASP A 122 4.61 2.74 -7.35
N THR A 123 4.42 1.53 -6.80
CA THR A 123 3.72 0.43 -7.48
C THR A 123 2.27 0.80 -7.84
N VAL A 124 1.57 1.53 -6.97
CA VAL A 124 0.16 1.92 -7.14
C VAL A 124 0.01 3.12 -8.09
N GLN A 125 0.94 4.08 -8.04
CA GLN A 125 0.94 5.25 -8.92
C GLN A 125 1.46 4.91 -10.33
N GLY A 126 2.37 3.93 -10.43
CA GLY A 126 2.99 3.50 -11.67
C GLY A 126 2.19 2.44 -12.43
N GLU A 127 2.59 2.23 -13.69
CA GLU A 127 2.05 1.18 -14.56
C GLU A 127 2.82 -0.13 -14.37
N THR A 128 2.77 -0.69 -13.16
CA THR A 128 3.41 -1.99 -12.89
C THR A 128 2.70 -3.08 -13.69
N ALA A 129 3.39 -3.69 -14.66
CA ALA A 129 2.83 -4.74 -15.49
C ALA A 129 2.54 -6.00 -14.63
N VAL A 130 1.31 -6.52 -14.76
CA VAL A 130 0.86 -7.75 -14.09
C VAL A 130 0.29 -8.70 -15.13
N ASP A 131 0.94 -9.85 -15.29
CA ASP A 131 0.50 -10.92 -16.18
C ASP A 131 -0.15 -12.04 -15.37
N VAL A 132 -1.29 -12.54 -15.84
CA VAL A 132 -2.01 -13.66 -15.22
C VAL A 132 -2.25 -14.74 -16.26
N GLU A 133 -1.75 -15.94 -16.00
CA GLU A 133 -1.84 -17.08 -16.92
C GLU A 133 -2.44 -18.32 -16.25
N LEU A 134 -2.96 -19.22 -17.09
CA LEU A 134 -3.38 -20.56 -16.68
C LEU A 134 -2.22 -21.53 -16.89
N ALA A 135 -1.87 -22.29 -15.85
CA ALA A 135 -0.87 -23.35 -15.91
C ALA A 135 -1.39 -24.64 -16.55
#